data_AF-A0A8J9ZT02-F1
#
_entry.id   AF-A0A8J9ZT02-F1
#
_cell.length_a   1.000
_cell.length_b   1.000
_cell.length_c   1.000
_cell.angle_alpha   90.00
_cell.angle_beta   90.00
_cell.angle_gamma   90.00
#
_symmetry.space_group_name_H-M   'P 1'
#
loop_
_entity.id
_entity.type
_entity.pdbx_description
1 polymer ?
#
loop_
_entity_poly.entity_id
_entity_poly.type
_entity_poly.pdbx_seq_one_letter_code
_entity_poly.pdbx_strand_id
1 'polypeptide(L)'
;MFTRGFSEANQQKIPIQEIDAGCMEEILKYAYSGAVEVNKTNVRELYLASDLLQVEHVQNTCVQFMVNQVDINTCVASYQFAQAYGIPELLQAAKACICRKFLKLSQTQELLELPLSELKDILSSDDLDIKNELVVLQTVESWVNYNREERMAQLEDLAQVVRFNLISPSKIPELFSHLEVVKCARVARHSKKGSTPSRLGMDAKEMIVFFGSDFPYGSMYTSSDDADDVQSSGEEKWTVGAYDPGTKTLYKVSDSGNSCPSAVAVVPEESVWYAIYHSDPVSHTLLDNDQQRFMMYDAVNNQWIDKCPPLFKHTSRCSLDCVNSKIYLIGDTDDADGQNMSWFDPMWNQWTAVAAFPEHLGYNFHTASIDQYIYLITSDVFYRFDTTTDQWRKLSTGTKNDKRIIGVWAHEGKFFCIYEYHDVYVYSPEWHSWHLEEPKGIRMPLVQQLFRYKGQLHAVTTEDIDETELDHIQIYRQGEMTLDKWTEDVCRKWYHVQTIRSFWFCESSTGYMIWNTINCFNARLFPSRLNAGQLQLDAHDSHPSSSESD
;
A
#
# COMPACT_ATOMS: atom_id res chain seq x y z
N MET A 1 -29.81 21.25 35.37
CA MET A 1 -30.84 22.11 34.76
C MET A 1 -32.22 21.87 35.35
N PHE A 2 -32.80 20.67 35.24
CA PHE A 2 -34.23 20.45 35.51
C PHE A 2 -34.62 20.08 36.95
N THR A 3 -33.66 19.84 37.86
CA THR A 3 -33.96 19.28 39.19
C THR A 3 -34.20 20.36 40.24
N ARG A 4 -33.25 21.28 40.50
CA ARG A 4 -33.43 22.46 41.39
C ARG A 4 -32.41 23.57 41.08
N GLY A 5 -32.79 24.83 41.35
CA GLY A 5 -31.87 25.98 41.41
C GLY A 5 -31.82 26.89 40.18
N PHE A 6 -32.44 26.47 39.07
CA PHE A 6 -32.49 27.22 37.82
C PHE A 6 -33.94 27.57 37.45
N SER A 7 -34.15 28.64 36.70
CA SER A 7 -35.48 29.11 36.29
C SER A 7 -36.25 28.06 35.47
N GLU A 8 -35.48 27.23 34.77
CA GLU A 8 -35.88 26.16 33.87
C GLU A 8 -36.56 25.01 34.60
N ALA A 9 -36.26 24.81 35.89
CA ALA A 9 -36.94 23.80 36.70
C ALA A 9 -38.44 24.10 36.90
N ASN A 10 -38.86 25.37 36.74
CA ASN A 10 -40.26 25.80 36.87
C ASN A 10 -40.94 26.05 35.51
N GLN A 11 -40.25 25.80 34.39
CA GLN A 11 -40.79 26.03 33.04
C GLN A 11 -41.24 24.71 32.42
N GLN A 12 -42.40 24.70 31.76
CA GLN A 12 -42.88 23.53 31.01
C GLN A 12 -42.27 23.41 29.60
N LYS A 13 -41.71 24.49 29.07
CA LYS A 13 -41.07 24.55 27.75
C LYS A 13 -39.80 25.35 27.87
N ILE A 14 -38.70 24.80 27.36
CA ILE A 14 -37.38 25.40 27.42
C ILE A 14 -36.85 25.49 25.99
N PRO A 15 -36.61 26.70 25.47
CA PRO A 15 -36.01 26.87 24.15
C PRO A 15 -34.53 26.51 24.24
N ILE A 16 -34.12 25.46 23.53
CA ILE A 16 -32.70 25.14 23.34
C ILE A 16 -32.24 25.91 22.11
N GLN A 17 -31.30 26.82 22.31
CA GLN A 17 -30.70 27.61 21.24
C GLN A 17 -29.43 26.92 20.73
N GLU A 18 -28.99 27.29 19.53
CA GLU A 18 -27.72 26.84 18.93
C GLU A 18 -27.63 25.36 18.54
N ILE A 19 -28.75 24.61 18.62
CA ILE A 19 -28.83 23.22 18.18
C ILE A 19 -29.80 23.10 17.01
N ASP A 20 -29.37 22.46 15.92
CA ASP A 20 -30.22 22.08 14.81
C ASP A 20 -31.30 21.07 15.24
N ALA A 21 -32.51 21.21 14.71
CA ALA A 21 -33.65 20.38 15.10
C ALA A 21 -33.43 18.89 14.77
N GLY A 22 -32.80 18.58 13.63
CA GLY A 22 -32.46 17.21 13.24
C GLY A 22 -31.41 16.59 14.16
N CYS A 23 -30.39 17.37 14.52
CA CYS A 23 -29.36 16.91 15.48
C CYS A 23 -29.95 16.67 16.88
N MET A 24 -30.88 17.53 17.33
CA MET A 24 -31.58 17.32 18.61
C MET A 24 -32.46 16.06 18.56
N GLU A 25 -33.11 15.80 17.43
CA GLU A 25 -33.89 14.58 17.24
C GLU A 25 -33.02 13.33 17.36
N GLU A 26 -31.84 13.32 16.73
CA GLU A 26 -30.89 12.20 16.83
C GLU A 26 -30.35 12.01 18.25
N ILE A 27 -30.04 13.09 18.97
CA ILE A 27 -29.62 13.00 20.38
C ILE A 27 -30.75 12.45 21.27
N LEU A 28 -32.00 12.85 21.01
CA LEU A 28 -33.15 12.29 21.72
C LEU A 28 -33.37 10.81 21.38
N LYS A 29 -33.30 10.43 20.10
CA LYS A 29 -33.35 9.02 19.69
C LYS A 29 -32.29 8.21 20.41
N TYR A 30 -31.06 8.72 20.47
CA TYR A 30 -29.98 8.10 21.23
C TYR A 30 -30.33 7.95 22.72
N ALA A 31 -30.85 9.00 23.37
CA ALA A 31 -31.21 8.95 24.79
C ALA A 31 -32.27 7.88 25.12
N TYR A 32 -33.18 7.56 24.18
CA TYR A 32 -34.23 6.57 24.37
C TYR A 32 -33.89 5.17 23.83
N SER A 33 -33.07 5.06 22.78
CA SER A 33 -32.79 3.80 22.08
C SER A 33 -31.37 3.27 22.24
N GLY A 34 -30.42 4.14 22.63
CA GLY A 34 -28.99 3.84 22.61
C GLY A 34 -28.34 3.86 21.22
N ALA A 35 -29.08 4.14 20.15
CA ALA A 35 -28.57 4.19 18.78
C ALA A 35 -28.54 5.63 18.24
N VAL A 36 -27.51 5.96 17.47
CA VAL A 36 -27.34 7.26 16.80
C VAL A 36 -26.91 7.03 15.35
N GLU A 37 -27.52 7.76 14.42
CA GLU A 37 -27.14 7.71 13.01
C GLU A 37 -26.21 8.89 12.67
N VAL A 38 -24.96 8.58 12.31
CA VAL A 38 -23.96 9.58 11.92
C VAL A 38 -23.69 9.49 10.42
N ASN A 39 -23.78 10.64 9.75
CA ASN A 39 -23.57 10.77 8.31
C ASN A 39 -22.80 12.07 7.98
N LYS A 40 -22.42 12.25 6.71
CA LYS A 40 -21.57 13.37 6.27
C LYS A 40 -22.21 14.75 6.47
N THR A 41 -23.54 14.81 6.45
CA THR A 41 -24.29 16.06 6.56
C THR A 41 -24.51 16.47 8.01
N ASN A 42 -24.78 15.51 8.91
CA ASN A 42 -25.09 15.82 10.30
C ASN A 42 -23.85 15.82 11.22
N VAL A 43 -22.74 15.14 10.88
CA VAL A 43 -21.66 14.86 11.84
C VAL A 43 -21.08 16.09 12.54
N ARG A 44 -20.92 17.21 11.83
CA ARG A 44 -20.35 18.44 12.42
C ARG A 44 -21.32 19.07 13.41
N GLU A 45 -22.58 19.25 13.00
CA GLU A 45 -23.62 19.86 13.83
C GLU A 45 -24.00 18.96 15.00
N LEU A 46 -24.02 17.64 14.79
CA LEU A 46 -24.24 16.64 15.82
C LEU A 46 -23.10 16.61 16.83
N TYR A 47 -21.85 16.76 16.39
CA TYR A 47 -20.71 16.94 17.30
C TYR A 47 -20.92 18.17 18.19
N LEU A 48 -21.23 19.34 17.62
CA LEU A 48 -21.47 20.57 18.39
C LEU A 48 -22.63 20.44 19.39
N ALA A 49 -23.73 19.83 18.96
CA ALA A 49 -24.88 19.59 19.82
C ALA A 49 -24.52 18.62 20.97
N SER A 50 -23.75 17.57 20.68
CA SER A 50 -23.30 16.61 21.68
C SER A 50 -22.25 17.20 22.63
N ASP A 51 -21.40 18.12 22.18
CA ASP A 51 -20.46 18.91 22.99
C ASP A 51 -21.22 19.80 23.98
N LEU A 52 -22.16 20.59 23.46
CA LEU A 52 -22.99 21.48 24.26
C LEU A 52 -23.84 20.75 25.32
N LEU A 53 -24.41 19.60 24.94
CA LEU A 53 -25.25 18.78 25.81
C LEU A 53 -24.46 17.76 26.65
N GLN A 54 -23.15 17.68 26.47
CA GLN A 54 -22.24 16.77 27.17
C GLN A 54 -22.59 15.27 27.00
N VAL A 55 -22.93 14.87 25.77
CA VAL A 55 -23.22 13.48 25.40
C VAL A 55 -21.97 12.81 24.82
N GLU A 56 -21.06 12.40 25.69
CA GLU A 56 -19.71 11.92 25.35
C GLU A 56 -19.68 10.77 24.32
N HIS A 57 -20.59 9.80 24.41
CA HIS A 57 -20.61 8.68 23.46
C HIS A 57 -20.92 9.14 22.02
N VAL A 58 -21.85 10.10 21.85
CA VAL A 58 -22.18 10.67 20.55
C VAL A 58 -21.01 11.52 20.03
N GLN A 59 -20.35 12.29 20.91
CA GLN A 59 -19.13 13.04 20.57
C GLN A 59 -18.05 12.10 20.01
N ASN A 60 -17.72 11.03 20.75
CA ASN A 60 -16.69 10.08 20.37
C ASN A 60 -17.04 9.36 19.06
N THR A 61 -18.30 8.99 18.87
CA THR A 61 -18.77 8.39 17.61
C THR A 61 -18.61 9.36 16.43
N CYS A 62 -18.91 10.64 16.62
CA CYS A 62 -18.71 11.68 15.60
C CYS A 62 -17.21 11.89 15.30
N VAL A 63 -16.34 11.93 16.31
CA VAL A 63 -14.88 12.07 16.13
C VAL A 63 -14.32 10.89 15.34
N GLN A 64 -14.67 9.65 15.73
CA GLN A 64 -14.24 8.45 15.03
C GLN A 64 -14.74 8.42 13.58
N PHE A 65 -15.99 8.83 13.34
CA PHE A 65 -16.51 8.99 11.99
C PHE A 65 -15.70 10.02 11.19
N MET A 66 -15.42 11.20 11.75
CA MET A 66 -14.64 12.24 11.07
C MET A 66 -13.20 11.80 10.76
N VAL A 67 -12.53 11.13 11.71
CA VAL A 67 -11.17 10.60 11.53
C VAL A 67 -11.13 9.60 10.38
N ASN A 68 -12.10 8.71 10.28
CA ASN A 68 -12.20 7.72 9.22
C ASN A 68 -12.52 8.32 7.84
N GLN A 69 -12.99 9.57 7.78
CA GLN A 69 -13.42 10.25 6.56
C GLN A 69 -12.47 11.41 6.15
N VAL A 70 -11.27 11.46 6.74
CA VAL A 70 -10.24 12.43 6.37
C VAL A 70 -9.61 12.06 5.03
N ASP A 71 -9.71 12.96 4.07
CA ASP A 71 -9.12 12.82 2.73
C ASP A 71 -8.62 14.16 2.19
N ILE A 72 -7.98 14.18 1.02
CA ILE A 72 -7.50 15.37 0.34
C ILE A 72 -8.52 16.51 0.31
N ASN A 73 -9.80 16.22 0.04
CA ASN A 73 -10.83 17.27 -0.06
C ASN A 73 -11.33 17.75 1.31
N THR A 74 -11.26 16.91 2.34
CA THR A 74 -11.84 17.19 3.67
C THR A 74 -10.78 17.56 4.70
N CYS A 75 -9.50 17.24 4.48
CA CYS A 75 -8.45 17.30 5.48
C CYS A 75 -8.20 18.71 6.02
N VAL A 76 -8.21 19.74 5.16
CA VAL A 76 -8.00 21.13 5.60
C VAL A 76 -9.17 21.60 6.48
N ALA A 77 -10.40 21.34 6.06
CA ALA A 77 -11.59 21.69 6.84
C ALA A 77 -11.65 20.91 8.17
N SER A 78 -11.29 19.63 8.16
CA SER A 78 -11.20 18.80 9.38
C SER A 78 -10.09 19.28 10.31
N TYR A 79 -8.95 19.73 9.78
CA TYR A 79 -7.86 20.32 10.56
C TYR A 79 -8.33 21.60 11.27
N GLN A 80 -8.97 22.52 10.54
CA GLN A 80 -9.51 23.77 11.10
C GLN A 80 -10.59 23.50 12.14
N PHE A 81 -11.51 22.58 11.86
CA PHE A 81 -12.55 22.18 12.80
C PHE A 81 -11.95 21.59 14.08
N ALA A 82 -11.02 20.64 13.94
CA ALA A 82 -10.35 20.03 15.08
C ALA A 82 -9.57 21.04 15.92
N GLN A 83 -8.96 22.04 15.28
CA GLN A 83 -8.22 23.09 15.97
C GLN A 83 -9.15 24.06 16.70
N ALA A 84 -10.28 24.43 16.10
CA ALA A 84 -11.26 25.33 16.70
C ALA A 84 -11.93 24.73 17.95
N TYR A 85 -12.23 23.43 17.93
CA TYR A 85 -12.92 22.72 19.02
C TYR A 85 -11.99 21.86 19.89
N GLY A 86 -10.68 21.86 19.63
CA GLY A 86 -9.70 21.16 20.46
C GLY A 86 -9.79 19.63 20.40
N ILE A 87 -9.99 19.05 19.22
CA ILE A 87 -10.15 17.60 18.99
C ILE A 87 -8.79 17.00 18.56
N PRO A 88 -7.96 16.46 19.47
CA PRO A 88 -6.59 16.08 19.16
C PRO A 88 -6.49 14.91 18.16
N GLU A 89 -7.38 13.92 18.25
CA GLU A 89 -7.39 12.75 17.36
C GLU A 89 -7.64 13.15 15.91
N LEU A 90 -8.65 13.99 15.68
CA LEU A 90 -8.96 14.52 14.35
C LEU A 90 -7.88 15.46 13.85
N LEU A 91 -7.30 16.29 14.72
CA LEU A 91 -6.21 17.21 14.36
C LEU A 91 -4.99 16.43 13.86
N GLN A 92 -4.60 15.37 14.57
CA GLN A 92 -3.47 14.53 14.19
C GLN A 92 -3.74 13.80 12.87
N ALA A 93 -4.93 13.21 12.70
CA ALA A 93 -5.31 12.51 11.48
C ALA A 93 -5.34 13.47 10.27
N ALA A 94 -5.94 14.65 10.44
CA ALA A 94 -6.01 15.69 9.40
C ALA A 94 -4.62 16.21 9.03
N LYS A 95 -3.77 16.52 10.02
CA LYS A 95 -2.39 16.95 9.80
C LYS A 95 -1.57 15.88 9.08
N ALA A 96 -1.69 14.61 9.48
CA ALA A 96 -1.01 13.50 8.83
C ALA A 96 -1.44 13.36 7.36
N CYS A 97 -2.74 13.50 7.07
CA CYS A 97 -3.25 13.48 5.70
C CYS A 97 -2.71 14.65 4.87
N ILE A 98 -2.70 15.87 5.43
CA ILE A 98 -2.12 17.05 4.78
C ILE A 98 -0.62 16.83 4.48
N CYS A 99 0.15 16.30 5.43
CA CYS A 99 1.57 16.03 5.24
C CYS A 99 1.83 14.99 4.14
N ARG A 100 1.02 13.92 4.07
CA ARG A 100 1.14 12.85 3.06
C ARG A 100 0.73 13.31 1.67
N LYS A 101 -0.36 14.08 1.55
CA LYS A 101 -0.88 14.57 0.27
C LYS A 101 -0.42 16.01 -0.05
N PHE A 102 0.62 16.50 0.63
CA PHE A 102 1.06 17.90 0.57
C PHE A 102 1.35 18.39 -0.85
N LEU A 103 1.96 17.57 -1.70
CA LEU A 103 2.24 17.94 -3.08
C LEU A 103 0.97 18.33 -3.85
N LYS A 104 -0.11 17.57 -3.69
CA LYS A 104 -1.40 17.84 -4.34
C LYS A 104 -2.10 19.03 -3.69
N LEU A 105 -2.01 19.17 -2.38
CA LEU A 105 -2.64 20.25 -1.60
C LEU A 105 -1.94 21.61 -1.74
N SER A 106 -0.64 21.63 -2.06
CA SER A 106 0.16 22.86 -2.13
C SER A 106 -0.38 23.93 -3.08
N GLN A 107 -1.18 23.51 -4.07
CA GLN A 107 -1.78 24.38 -5.10
C GLN A 107 -3.28 24.63 -4.88
N THR A 108 -3.88 24.03 -3.86
CA THR A 108 -5.32 24.13 -3.60
C THR A 108 -5.64 25.43 -2.86
N GLN A 109 -6.83 25.98 -3.13
CA GLN A 109 -7.26 27.24 -2.52
C GLN A 109 -7.42 27.10 -1.01
N GLU A 110 -7.88 25.93 -0.55
CA GLU A 110 -8.10 25.60 0.85
C GLU A 110 -6.82 25.76 1.68
N LEU A 111 -5.67 25.31 1.16
CA LEU A 111 -4.38 25.48 1.84
C LEU A 111 -3.91 26.94 1.81
N LEU A 112 -4.18 27.66 0.72
CA LEU A 112 -3.82 29.07 0.57
C LEU A 112 -4.62 29.99 1.50
N GLU A 113 -5.82 29.58 1.92
CA GLU A 113 -6.67 30.34 2.82
C GLU A 113 -6.30 30.19 4.31
N LEU A 114 -5.47 29.19 4.65
CA LEU A 114 -5.05 28.93 6.02
C LEU A 114 -4.39 30.17 6.68
N PRO A 115 -4.63 30.42 7.98
CA PRO A 115 -3.94 31.44 8.73
C PRO A 115 -2.47 31.05 8.98
N LEU A 116 -1.64 32.05 9.29
CA LEU A 116 -0.20 31.90 9.48
C LEU A 116 0.16 30.79 10.48
N SER A 117 -0.51 30.74 11.63
CA SER A 117 -0.21 29.79 12.71
C SER A 117 -0.37 28.34 12.25
N GLU A 118 -1.42 28.07 11.48
CA GLU A 118 -1.80 26.74 11.00
C GLU A 118 -0.86 26.28 9.89
N LEU A 119 -0.62 27.15 8.90
CA LEU A 119 0.33 26.85 7.83
C LEU A 119 1.74 26.63 8.39
N LYS A 120 2.16 27.44 9.36
CA LYS A 120 3.47 27.31 10.02
C LYS A 120 3.60 25.96 10.73
N ASP A 121 2.55 25.51 11.43
CA ASP A 121 2.52 24.22 12.11
C ASP A 121 2.64 23.03 11.14
N ILE A 122 1.95 23.10 9.99
CA ILE A 122 2.03 22.10 8.93
C ILE A 122 3.43 22.08 8.31
N LEU A 123 3.93 23.25 7.87
CA LEU A 123 5.23 23.36 7.18
C LEU A 123 6.42 23.01 8.09
N SER A 124 6.25 23.09 9.41
CA SER A 124 7.29 22.73 10.38
C SER A 124 7.48 21.22 10.52
N SER A 125 6.50 20.41 10.09
CA SER A 125 6.52 18.95 10.25
C SER A 125 7.65 18.29 9.46
N ASP A 126 8.35 17.35 10.09
CA ASP A 126 9.31 16.45 9.43
C ASP A 126 8.63 15.46 8.48
N ASP A 127 7.33 15.20 8.67
CA ASP A 127 6.56 14.16 7.98
C ASP A 127 6.02 14.60 6.61
N LEU A 128 6.40 15.80 6.14
CA LEU A 128 6.00 16.28 4.81
C LEU A 128 6.51 15.34 3.72
N ASP A 129 5.59 14.84 2.91
CA ASP A 129 5.91 13.98 1.77
C ASP A 129 6.29 14.82 0.54
N ILE A 130 7.49 15.40 0.58
CA ILE A 130 8.05 16.20 -0.52
C ILE A 130 9.39 15.65 -1.00
N LYS A 131 9.61 15.71 -2.31
CA LYS A 131 10.88 15.28 -2.93
C LYS A 131 12.00 16.29 -2.74
N ASN A 132 11.67 17.57 -2.55
CA ASN A 132 12.62 18.65 -2.38
C ASN A 132 12.00 19.79 -1.56
N GLU A 133 12.84 20.55 -0.86
CA GLU A 133 12.40 21.70 -0.05
C GLU A 133 11.95 22.90 -0.92
N LEU A 134 12.24 22.89 -2.22
CA LEU A 134 11.80 23.93 -3.15
C LEU A 134 10.26 24.01 -3.22
N VAL A 135 9.56 22.87 -3.11
CA VAL A 135 8.09 22.85 -3.07
C VAL A 135 7.55 23.66 -1.87
N VAL A 136 8.17 23.55 -0.70
CA VAL A 136 7.75 24.30 0.49
C VAL A 136 7.92 25.80 0.27
N LEU A 137 9.05 26.20 -0.32
CA LEU A 137 9.31 27.60 -0.63
C LEU A 137 8.31 28.16 -1.65
N GLN A 138 7.99 27.40 -2.71
CA GLN A 138 6.97 27.77 -3.70
C GLN A 138 5.57 27.87 -3.08
N THR A 139 5.26 27.01 -2.11
CA THR A 139 3.98 27.06 -1.37
C THR A 139 3.91 28.33 -0.53
N VAL A 140 4.99 28.70 0.17
CA VAL A 140 5.06 29.95 0.94
C VAL A 140 4.90 31.17 0.04
N GLU A 141 5.56 31.19 -1.12
CA GLU A 141 5.42 32.27 -2.10
C GLU A 141 3.97 32.39 -2.60
N SER A 142 3.35 31.26 -2.95
CA SER A 142 1.95 31.23 -3.41
C SER A 142 0.98 31.72 -2.33
N TRP A 143 1.20 31.32 -1.07
CA TRP A 143 0.38 31.75 0.07
C TRP A 143 0.50 33.25 0.36
N VAL A 144 1.71 33.83 0.26
CA VAL A 144 1.90 35.28 0.42
C VAL A 144 1.28 36.04 -0.74
N ASN A 145 1.42 35.55 -1.97
CA ASN A 145 0.83 36.18 -3.15
C ASN A 145 -0.71 36.17 -3.13
N TYR A 146 -1.34 35.22 -2.44
CA TYR A 146 -2.80 35.16 -2.30
C TYR A 146 -3.39 36.37 -1.57
N ASN A 147 -2.73 36.87 -0.51
CA ASN A 147 -3.11 38.11 0.18
C ASN A 147 -1.86 38.93 0.53
N ARG A 148 -1.33 39.57 -0.50
CA ARG A 148 -0.03 40.23 -0.46
C ARG A 148 0.04 41.39 0.54
N GLU A 149 -1.04 42.14 0.74
CA GLU A 149 -0.99 43.33 1.59
C GLU A 149 -0.81 42.96 3.07
N GLU A 150 -1.51 41.92 3.55
CA GLU A 150 -1.47 41.51 4.96
C GLU A 150 -0.34 40.51 5.24
N ARG A 151 -0.08 39.58 4.30
CA ARG A 151 0.82 38.44 4.52
C ARG A 151 2.29 38.74 4.26
N MET A 152 2.62 39.85 3.59
CA MET A 152 4.01 40.26 3.37
C MET A 152 4.78 40.50 4.68
N ALA A 153 4.11 40.96 5.73
CA ALA A 153 4.73 41.10 7.05
C ALA A 153 5.00 39.75 7.73
N GLN A 154 4.24 38.71 7.36
CA GLN A 154 4.30 37.37 7.94
C GLN A 154 5.30 36.45 7.22
N LEU A 155 5.82 36.87 6.07
CA LEU A 155 6.78 36.13 5.26
C LEU A 155 8.05 35.75 6.05
N GLU A 156 8.54 36.64 6.92
CA GLU A 156 9.75 36.39 7.71
C GLU A 156 9.57 35.23 8.70
N ASP A 157 8.35 35.02 9.21
CA ASP A 157 8.03 33.94 10.13
C ASP A 157 7.90 32.59 9.42
N LEU A 158 7.37 32.56 8.19
CA LEU A 158 7.30 31.35 7.37
C LEU A 158 8.66 30.98 6.78
N ALA A 159 9.49 31.97 6.43
CA ALA A 159 10.84 31.75 5.93
C ALA A 159 11.71 30.95 6.91
N GLN A 160 11.51 31.10 8.21
CA GLN A 160 12.25 30.36 9.24
C GLN A 160 11.95 28.86 9.23
N VAL A 161 10.81 28.45 8.68
CA VAL A 161 10.39 27.04 8.60
C VAL A 161 10.99 26.34 7.38
N VAL A 162 11.38 27.10 6.35
CA VAL A 162 11.99 26.58 5.13
C VAL A 162 13.43 26.13 5.42
N ARG A 163 13.75 24.87 5.11
CA ARG A 163 15.08 24.28 5.31
C ARG A 163 16.00 24.61 4.13
N PHE A 164 16.40 25.89 4.03
CA PHE A 164 17.23 26.37 2.91
C PHE A 164 18.53 25.59 2.68
N ASN A 165 19.08 24.94 3.72
CA ASN A 165 20.25 24.06 3.63
C ASN A 165 20.02 22.78 2.80
N LEU A 166 18.75 22.38 2.62
CA LEU A 166 18.37 21.23 1.79
C LEU A 166 18.08 21.62 0.33
N ILE A 167 18.18 22.91 -0.02
CA ILE A 167 17.99 23.39 -1.40
C ILE A 167 19.32 23.33 -2.14
N SER A 168 19.34 22.65 -3.30
CA SER A 168 20.55 22.53 -4.14
C SER A 168 21.09 23.91 -4.55
N PRO A 169 22.40 24.18 -4.39
CA PRO A 169 23.01 25.49 -4.70
C PRO A 169 22.83 25.96 -6.15
N SER A 170 22.60 25.04 -7.09
CA SER A 170 22.37 25.34 -8.51
C SER A 170 21.00 25.95 -8.81
N LYS A 171 19.99 25.70 -7.97
CA LYS A 171 18.63 26.25 -8.12
C LYS A 171 18.44 27.60 -7.43
N ILE A 172 19.40 27.93 -6.55
CA ILE A 172 19.43 29.17 -5.77
C ILE A 172 19.48 30.45 -6.66
N PRO A 173 20.21 30.51 -7.79
CA PRO A 173 20.22 31.67 -8.68
C PRO A 173 18.86 31.95 -9.37
N GLU A 174 18.12 30.91 -9.78
CA GLU A 174 16.77 31.06 -10.34
C GLU A 174 15.79 31.57 -9.26
N LEU A 175 15.93 31.06 -8.03
CA LEU A 175 15.17 31.51 -6.85
C LEU A 175 15.44 32.97 -6.47
N PHE A 176 16.67 33.46 -6.68
CA PHE A 176 17.04 34.84 -6.36
C PHE A 176 16.52 35.88 -7.37
N SER A 177 15.87 35.46 -8.46
CA SER A 177 15.18 36.39 -9.36
C SER A 177 13.90 36.98 -8.74
N HIS A 178 13.28 36.26 -7.80
CA HIS A 178 12.13 36.71 -7.02
C HIS A 178 12.62 37.47 -5.77
N LEU A 179 12.56 38.80 -5.82
CA LEU A 179 13.06 39.74 -4.77
C LEU A 179 12.59 39.41 -3.34
N GLU A 180 11.48 38.71 -3.19
CA GLU A 180 10.87 38.32 -1.91
C GLU A 180 11.58 37.14 -1.25
N VAL A 181 12.05 36.16 -2.04
CA VAL A 181 12.83 35.00 -1.56
C VAL A 181 14.20 35.43 -1.02
N VAL A 182 14.78 36.51 -1.57
CA VAL A 182 16.06 37.07 -1.12
C VAL A 182 15.98 37.61 0.31
N LYS A 183 14.82 38.16 0.72
CA LYS A 183 14.57 38.57 2.11
C LYS A 183 14.50 37.36 3.03
N CYS A 184 13.76 36.31 2.63
CA CYS A 184 13.65 35.04 3.37
C CYS A 184 15.02 34.38 3.63
N ALA A 185 15.86 34.30 2.59
CA ALA A 185 17.18 33.67 2.68
C ALA A 185 18.17 34.44 3.57
N ARG A 186 18.05 35.77 3.68
CA ARG A 186 18.89 36.58 4.59
C ARG A 186 18.55 36.32 6.06
N VAL A 187 17.27 36.15 6.36
CA VAL A 187 16.77 35.85 7.72
C VAL A 187 17.18 34.43 8.15
N ALA A 188 17.06 33.44 7.25
CA ALA A 188 17.38 32.04 7.56
C ALA A 188 18.89 31.76 7.74
N ARG A 189 19.79 32.59 7.18
CA ARG A 189 21.26 32.44 7.34
C ARG A 189 21.77 32.56 8.79
N HIS A 190 20.91 32.93 9.73
CA HIS A 190 21.25 33.03 11.16
C HIS A 190 20.74 31.85 12.01
N SER A 191 20.11 30.83 11.41
CA SER A 191 19.53 29.71 12.16
C SER A 191 20.39 28.44 12.14
N LYS A 192 20.91 28.12 13.34
CA LYS A 192 21.41 26.85 13.91
C LYS A 192 22.46 26.02 13.15
N LYS A 193 23.66 25.97 13.73
CA LYS A 193 24.67 24.90 13.59
C LYS A 193 24.14 23.60 14.22
N GLY A 194 23.36 22.83 13.47
CA GLY A 194 22.90 21.49 13.84
C GLY A 194 22.47 20.73 12.57
N SER A 195 22.47 19.39 12.62
CA SER A 195 21.94 18.57 11.53
C SER A 195 20.43 18.82 11.41
N THR A 196 19.98 19.46 10.34
CA THR A 196 18.54 19.59 10.07
C THR A 196 18.04 18.28 9.51
N PRO A 197 17.00 17.65 10.10
CA PRO A 197 16.42 16.44 9.54
C PRO A 197 15.91 16.70 8.12
N SER A 198 16.02 15.68 7.25
CA SER A 198 15.36 15.70 5.96
C SER A 198 13.85 15.53 6.14
N ARG A 199 13.06 16.04 5.20
CA ARG A 199 11.61 15.74 5.14
C ARG A 199 11.42 14.27 4.79
N LEU A 200 10.34 13.66 5.29
CA LEU A 200 10.02 12.25 5.08
C LEU A 200 10.04 11.85 3.60
N GLY A 201 9.43 12.66 2.73
CA GLY A 201 9.38 12.38 1.30
C GLY A 201 10.76 12.33 0.60
N MET A 202 11.80 12.93 1.20
CA MET A 202 13.17 12.91 0.68
C MET A 202 13.88 11.59 0.96
N ASP A 203 13.41 10.83 1.95
CA ASP A 203 13.89 9.49 2.29
C ASP A 203 13.18 8.40 1.46
N ALA A 204 12.07 8.72 0.80
CA ALA A 204 11.26 7.75 0.07
C ALA A 204 12.05 7.04 -1.06
N LYS A 205 11.99 5.71 -1.08
CA LYS A 205 12.59 4.86 -2.11
C LYS A 205 11.58 3.88 -2.67
N GLU A 206 11.75 3.56 -3.95
CA GLU A 206 11.10 2.38 -4.53
C GLU A 206 11.92 1.15 -4.14
N MET A 207 11.28 0.21 -3.45
CA MET A 207 11.91 -1.00 -2.90
C MET A 207 11.13 -2.24 -3.30
N ILE A 208 11.81 -3.39 -3.29
CA ILE A 208 11.22 -4.68 -3.61
C ILE A 208 10.74 -5.31 -2.30
N VAL A 209 9.43 -5.50 -2.15
CA VAL A 209 8.79 -6.10 -0.98
C VAL A 209 8.49 -7.56 -1.27
N PHE A 210 8.72 -8.42 -0.28
CA PHE A 210 8.46 -9.86 -0.38
C PHE A 210 7.96 -10.46 0.94
N PHE A 211 7.24 -11.58 0.84
CA PHE A 211 6.70 -12.36 1.96
C PHE A 211 7.40 -13.72 2.02
N GLY A 212 7.83 -14.16 3.20
CA GLY A 212 8.47 -15.46 3.42
C GLY A 212 8.15 -16.06 4.79
N SER A 213 8.34 -17.37 4.94
CA SER A 213 8.18 -18.11 6.19
C SER A 213 9.53 -18.54 6.75
N ASP A 214 9.72 -18.44 8.07
CA ASP A 214 10.96 -18.87 8.73
C ASP A 214 11.07 -20.41 8.86
N PHE A 215 10.02 -21.17 8.54
CA PHE A 215 9.99 -22.64 8.70
C PHE A 215 10.27 -23.40 7.39
N PRO A 216 11.26 -24.32 7.38
CA PRO A 216 11.27 -25.42 6.44
C PRO A 216 10.21 -26.44 6.86
N TYR A 217 9.21 -26.70 6.01
CA TYR A 217 8.21 -27.77 6.16
C TYR A 217 8.92 -29.14 6.25
N GLY A 218 9.24 -29.55 7.48
CA GLY A 218 9.98 -30.76 7.78
C GLY A 218 9.47 -31.46 9.03
N SER A 219 8.16 -31.67 9.14
CA SER A 219 7.57 -32.62 10.12
C SER A 219 6.11 -32.98 9.80
N MET A 220 5.75 -33.14 8.53
CA MET A 220 4.60 -33.95 8.15
C MET A 220 5.11 -34.97 7.15
N TYR A 221 4.84 -36.25 7.41
CA TYR A 221 5.30 -37.42 6.67
C TYR A 221 6.72 -37.93 6.98
N THR A 222 7.00 -38.28 8.24
CA THR A 222 7.72 -39.53 8.48
C THR A 222 6.70 -40.66 8.42
N SER A 223 6.57 -41.31 7.26
CA SER A 223 6.00 -42.65 7.22
C SER A 223 7.03 -43.61 7.83
N SER A 224 7.07 -43.66 9.15
CA SER A 224 7.74 -44.72 9.90
C SER A 224 6.81 -45.09 11.04
N ASP A 225 6.56 -46.39 11.18
CA ASP A 225 5.69 -47.02 12.19
C ASP A 225 6.13 -46.82 13.65
N ASP A 226 7.02 -45.86 13.93
CA ASP A 226 7.52 -45.50 15.26
C ASP A 226 7.20 -44.02 15.53
N ALA A 227 5.92 -43.76 15.83
CA ALA A 227 5.44 -42.47 16.30
C ALA A 227 5.63 -42.37 17.82
N ASP A 228 6.81 -41.94 18.25
CA ASP A 228 7.04 -41.43 19.61
C ASP A 228 7.63 -40.01 19.55
N ASP A 229 6.78 -39.04 19.88
CA ASP A 229 7.08 -37.72 20.48
C ASP A 229 8.17 -36.82 19.87
N VAL A 230 7.83 -36.16 18.75
CA VAL A 230 8.36 -34.80 18.47
C VAL A 230 7.18 -33.84 18.26
N GLN A 231 6.69 -33.24 19.35
CA GLN A 231 5.84 -32.05 19.28
C GLN A 231 6.70 -30.84 18.90
N SER A 232 6.74 -30.46 17.62
CA SER A 232 7.26 -29.17 17.19
C SER A 232 6.26 -28.06 17.56
N SER A 233 6.50 -27.39 18.69
CA SER A 233 5.68 -26.31 19.24
C SER A 233 6.04 -24.91 18.73
N GLY A 234 6.71 -24.82 17.58
CA GLY A 234 7.09 -23.53 17.00
C GLY A 234 5.96 -22.97 16.12
N GLU A 235 5.38 -21.83 16.51
CA GLU A 235 4.45 -21.07 15.66
C GLU A 235 5.13 -20.67 14.35
N GLU A 236 4.53 -20.98 13.19
CA GLU A 236 5.02 -20.51 11.89
C GLU A 236 5.02 -18.98 11.86
N LYS A 237 6.22 -18.39 11.90
CA LYS A 237 6.37 -16.93 11.81
C LYS A 237 6.61 -16.51 10.37
N TRP A 238 5.65 -15.76 9.84
CA TRP A 238 5.76 -15.10 8.54
C TRP A 238 6.46 -13.75 8.69
N THR A 239 7.42 -13.49 7.81
CA THR A 239 8.20 -12.25 7.78
C THR A 239 8.00 -11.51 6.48
N VAL A 240 7.97 -10.18 6.56
CA VAL A 240 7.89 -9.29 5.39
C VAL A 240 9.21 -8.53 5.27
N GLY A 241 9.89 -8.70 4.14
CA GLY A 241 11.16 -8.06 3.83
C GLY A 241 11.01 -6.98 2.77
N ALA A 242 11.84 -5.93 2.86
CA ALA A 242 11.95 -4.91 1.82
C ALA A 242 13.43 -4.72 1.43
N TYR A 243 13.74 -4.92 0.15
CA TYR A 243 15.08 -4.81 -0.39
C TYR A 243 15.24 -3.52 -1.21
N ASP A 244 16.31 -2.76 -0.93
CA ASP A 244 16.74 -1.62 -1.75
C ASP A 244 17.88 -2.08 -2.70
N PRO A 245 17.62 -2.19 -4.02
CA PRO A 245 18.65 -2.56 -4.98
C PRO A 245 19.78 -1.53 -5.13
N GLY A 246 19.51 -0.25 -4.82
CA GLY A 246 20.49 0.83 -4.95
C GLY A 246 21.57 0.78 -3.87
N THR A 247 21.18 0.54 -2.62
CA THR A 247 22.12 0.40 -1.49
C THR A 247 22.46 -1.05 -1.17
N LYS A 248 21.77 -2.01 -1.80
CA LYS A 248 21.83 -3.44 -1.49
C LYS A 248 21.52 -3.76 -0.03
N THR A 249 20.60 -3.00 0.56
CA THR A 249 20.23 -3.13 1.98
C THR A 249 18.88 -3.81 2.10
N LEU A 250 18.77 -4.73 3.06
CA LEU A 250 17.52 -5.39 3.41
C LEU A 250 16.95 -4.78 4.70
N TYR A 251 15.66 -4.51 4.68
CA TYR A 251 14.90 -3.91 5.77
C TYR A 251 13.79 -4.85 6.20
N LYS A 252 13.45 -4.82 7.50
CA LYS A 252 12.31 -5.55 8.02
C LYS A 252 11.07 -4.65 8.02
N VAL A 253 10.02 -5.11 7.35
CA VAL A 253 8.67 -4.52 7.37
C VAL A 253 7.90 -5.10 8.55
N SER A 254 6.93 -4.37 9.10
CA SER A 254 6.10 -4.89 10.19
C SER A 254 5.39 -6.17 9.78
N ASP A 255 5.43 -7.17 10.64
CA ASP A 255 4.76 -8.44 10.43
C ASP A 255 3.23 -8.22 10.49
N SER A 256 2.48 -8.78 9.52
CA SER A 256 1.01 -8.65 9.49
C SER A 256 0.30 -9.54 10.51
N GLY A 257 1.04 -10.45 11.16
CA GLY A 257 0.50 -11.50 12.03
C GLY A 257 -0.17 -12.65 11.27
N ASN A 258 -0.34 -12.52 9.95
CA ASN A 258 -1.00 -13.51 9.09
C ASN A 258 0.00 -14.21 8.15
N SER A 259 -0.48 -15.22 7.42
CA SER A 259 0.28 -15.96 6.39
C SER A 259 0.64 -15.10 5.19
N CYS A 260 1.26 -15.68 4.15
CA CYS A 260 1.40 -15.00 2.87
C CYS A 260 0.02 -14.51 2.36
N PRO A 261 -0.11 -13.26 1.88
CA PRO A 261 -1.37 -12.78 1.31
C PRO A 261 -1.74 -13.57 0.06
N SER A 262 -3.02 -13.64 -0.28
CA SER A 262 -3.48 -14.28 -1.52
C SER A 262 -3.32 -13.35 -2.73
N ALA A 263 -3.49 -12.05 -2.52
CA ALA A 263 -3.24 -11.02 -3.52
C ALA A 263 -2.85 -9.71 -2.87
N VAL A 264 -2.13 -8.85 -3.61
CA VAL A 264 -1.70 -7.52 -3.16
C VAL A 264 -1.91 -6.50 -4.28
N ALA A 265 -2.48 -5.34 -3.94
CA ALA A 265 -2.52 -4.15 -4.80
C ALA A 265 -1.72 -3.01 -4.19
N VAL A 266 -0.75 -2.49 -4.94
CA VAL A 266 0.03 -1.31 -4.54
C VAL A 266 -0.66 -0.06 -5.06
N VAL A 267 -0.76 0.99 -4.23
CA VAL A 267 -1.21 2.33 -4.64
C VAL A 267 0.02 3.23 -4.74
N PRO A 268 0.63 3.39 -5.92
CA PRO A 268 1.95 4.01 -6.04
C PRO A 268 1.99 5.47 -5.58
N GLU A 269 0.87 6.17 -5.67
CA GLU A 269 0.77 7.58 -5.31
C GLU A 269 0.67 7.84 -3.80
N GLU A 270 0.27 6.86 -3.00
CA GLU A 270 -0.09 7.07 -1.60
C GLU A 270 0.84 6.35 -0.60
N SER A 271 1.90 5.68 -1.08
CA SER A 271 2.83 4.88 -0.25
C SER A 271 2.07 3.90 0.65
N VAL A 272 1.02 3.29 0.11
CA VAL A 272 0.22 2.25 0.76
C VAL A 272 0.02 1.09 -0.19
N TRP A 273 -0.22 -0.08 0.36
CA TRP A 273 -0.67 -1.23 -0.40
C TRP A 273 -1.72 -2.00 0.38
N TYR A 274 -2.57 -2.70 -0.34
CA TYR A 274 -3.68 -3.49 0.18
C TYR A 274 -3.40 -4.95 -0.05
N ALA A 275 -3.69 -5.77 0.94
CA ALA A 275 -3.51 -7.21 0.87
C ALA A 275 -4.77 -7.91 1.35
N ILE A 276 -5.07 -9.03 0.73
CA ILE A 276 -6.16 -9.91 1.11
C ILE A 276 -5.61 -11.24 1.60
N TYR A 277 -6.12 -11.73 2.73
CA TYR A 277 -5.68 -12.95 3.38
C TYR A 277 -6.86 -13.92 3.49
N HIS A 278 -6.59 -15.19 3.21
CA HIS A 278 -7.52 -16.29 3.40
C HIS A 278 -6.89 -17.24 4.42
N SER A 279 -7.58 -17.48 5.54
CA SER A 279 -7.14 -18.26 6.72
C SER A 279 -6.04 -17.64 7.61
N ASP A 280 -6.22 -17.78 8.92
CA ASP A 280 -5.30 -17.40 10.00
C ASP A 280 -4.34 -18.57 10.28
N PRO A 281 -3.02 -18.41 10.15
CA PRO A 281 -2.06 -19.49 10.39
C PRO A 281 -1.92 -19.88 11.87
N VAL A 282 -2.45 -19.11 12.82
CA VAL A 282 -2.19 -19.32 14.27
C VAL A 282 -3.05 -20.43 14.88
N SER A 283 -4.16 -20.84 14.25
CA SER A 283 -5.05 -21.86 14.82
C SER A 283 -5.16 -23.11 13.95
N HIS A 284 -4.39 -24.16 14.28
CA HIS A 284 -4.59 -25.53 13.77
C HIS A 284 -5.86 -26.21 14.31
N THR A 285 -6.76 -25.45 14.94
CA THR A 285 -8.09 -25.93 15.32
C THR A 285 -9.05 -25.69 14.18
N LEU A 286 -9.71 -26.76 13.72
CA LEU A 286 -10.93 -26.71 12.91
C LEU A 286 -11.98 -25.86 13.64
N LEU A 287 -11.91 -24.54 13.46
CA LEU A 287 -12.90 -23.57 13.91
C LEU A 287 -13.39 -22.86 12.65
N ASP A 288 -14.70 -22.98 12.40
CA ASP A 288 -15.53 -22.25 11.45
C ASP A 288 -14.81 -21.37 10.41
N ASN A 289 -14.48 -21.97 9.27
CA ASN A 289 -14.56 -21.51 7.88
C ASN A 289 -14.61 -20.01 7.43
N ASP A 290 -14.57 -18.93 8.23
CA ASP A 290 -15.24 -17.68 7.81
C ASP A 290 -14.54 -16.31 7.99
N GLN A 291 -13.21 -16.19 7.94
CA GLN A 291 -12.59 -14.83 7.98
C GLN A 291 -11.60 -14.60 6.83
N GLN A 292 -12.11 -14.07 5.71
CA GLN A 292 -11.32 -13.36 4.71
C GLN A 292 -10.98 -11.96 5.28
N ARG A 293 -9.69 -11.64 5.39
CA ARG A 293 -9.25 -10.32 5.91
C ARG A 293 -8.71 -9.45 4.80
N PHE A 294 -9.12 -8.18 4.80
CA PHE A 294 -8.61 -7.17 3.90
C PHE A 294 -7.89 -6.10 4.72
N MET A 295 -6.59 -5.93 4.46
CA MET A 295 -5.73 -5.05 5.25
C MET A 295 -5.00 -4.06 4.35
N MET A 296 -4.75 -2.88 4.88
CA MET A 296 -3.91 -1.86 4.27
C MET A 296 -2.60 -1.74 5.06
N TYR A 297 -1.48 -1.77 4.38
CA TYR A 297 -0.20 -1.41 4.98
C TYR A 297 0.09 0.07 4.78
N ASP A 298 0.38 0.75 5.88
CA ASP A 298 0.81 2.12 5.95
C ASP A 298 2.35 2.20 6.01
N ALA A 299 3.00 2.58 4.89
CA ALA A 299 4.46 2.69 4.84
C ALA A 299 5.05 3.83 5.69
N VAL A 300 4.25 4.86 6.00
CA VAL A 300 4.71 6.00 6.81
C VAL A 300 4.82 5.58 8.27
N ASN A 301 3.85 4.80 8.74
CA ASN A 301 3.79 4.32 10.12
C ASN A 301 4.40 2.93 10.32
N ASN A 302 4.73 2.22 9.23
CA ASN A 302 5.19 0.83 9.24
C ASN A 302 4.22 -0.07 10.03
N GLN A 303 2.94 -0.03 9.64
CA GLN A 303 1.86 -0.70 10.34
C GLN A 303 0.81 -1.25 9.37
N TRP A 304 0.23 -2.39 9.73
CA TRP A 304 -0.95 -2.96 9.07
C TRP A 304 -2.23 -2.49 9.76
N ILE A 305 -3.23 -2.14 8.96
CA ILE A 305 -4.53 -1.61 9.42
C ILE A 305 -5.63 -2.43 8.76
N ASP A 306 -6.54 -2.98 9.56
CA ASP A 306 -7.73 -3.66 9.07
C ASP A 306 -8.67 -2.70 8.32
N LYS A 307 -9.20 -3.18 7.20
CA LYS A 307 -10.20 -2.49 6.39
C LYS A 307 -11.47 -3.29 6.32
N CYS A 308 -12.53 -2.66 5.80
CA CYS A 308 -13.81 -3.33 5.61
C CYS A 308 -13.59 -4.61 4.78
N PRO A 309 -14.10 -5.77 5.23
CA PRO A 309 -13.95 -7.00 4.47
C PRO A 309 -14.73 -6.92 3.15
N PRO A 310 -14.34 -7.69 2.13
CA PRO A 310 -15.03 -7.71 0.84
C PRO A 310 -16.51 -8.06 0.94
N LEU A 311 -17.31 -7.60 -0.02
CA LEU A 311 -18.76 -7.89 -0.08
C LEU A 311 -19.06 -9.38 -0.24
N PHE A 312 -18.19 -10.09 -0.97
CA PHE A 312 -18.38 -11.47 -1.38
C PHE A 312 -17.19 -12.29 -0.93
N LYS A 313 -17.43 -13.56 -0.60
CA LYS A 313 -16.36 -14.46 -0.20
C LYS A 313 -15.67 -14.98 -1.45
N HIS A 314 -14.48 -14.45 -1.70
CA HIS A 314 -13.64 -14.96 -2.78
C HIS A 314 -12.86 -16.19 -2.33
N THR A 315 -12.60 -17.08 -3.29
CA THR A 315 -11.61 -18.14 -3.10
C THR A 315 -10.22 -17.53 -2.93
N SER A 316 -9.27 -18.31 -2.41
CA SER A 316 -7.86 -17.88 -2.28
C SER A 316 -7.20 -17.53 -3.62
N ARG A 317 -7.86 -17.79 -4.76
CA ARG A 317 -7.41 -17.41 -6.09
C ARG A 317 -8.15 -16.17 -6.56
N CYS A 318 -7.63 -15.04 -6.11
CA CYS A 318 -8.09 -13.72 -6.48
C CYS A 318 -6.91 -12.86 -6.94
N SER A 319 -7.24 -11.74 -7.55
CA SER A 319 -6.30 -10.68 -7.88
C SER A 319 -6.80 -9.35 -7.35
N LEU A 320 -5.87 -8.49 -6.96
CA LEU A 320 -6.13 -7.12 -6.56
C LEU A 320 -5.46 -6.17 -7.56
N ASP A 321 -6.24 -5.28 -8.16
CA ASP A 321 -5.76 -4.26 -9.09
C ASP A 321 -6.07 -2.86 -8.59
N CYS A 322 -5.11 -1.95 -8.67
CA CYS A 322 -5.33 -0.53 -8.37
C CYS A 322 -5.61 0.25 -9.66
N VAL A 323 -6.82 0.78 -9.80
CA VAL A 323 -7.22 1.65 -10.93
C VAL A 323 -7.92 2.89 -10.39
N ASN A 324 -7.47 4.08 -10.79
CA ASN A 324 -8.04 5.36 -10.36
C ASN A 324 -8.18 5.49 -8.83
N SER A 325 -7.15 5.07 -8.08
CA SER A 325 -7.13 5.05 -6.60
C SER A 325 -8.18 4.16 -5.94
N LYS A 326 -8.83 3.28 -6.69
CA LYS A 326 -9.74 2.25 -6.19
C LYS A 326 -9.09 0.88 -6.32
N ILE A 327 -9.40 -0.02 -5.40
CA ILE A 327 -8.85 -1.38 -5.40
C ILE A 327 -9.91 -2.34 -5.90
N TYR A 328 -9.70 -2.95 -7.05
CA TYR A 328 -10.58 -3.94 -7.63
C TYR A 328 -10.16 -5.32 -7.17
N LEU A 329 -11.12 -6.08 -6.65
CA LEU A 329 -10.97 -7.48 -6.31
C LEU A 329 -11.67 -8.32 -7.37
N ILE A 330 -10.91 -9.21 -8.00
CA ILE A 330 -11.37 -10.09 -9.08
C ILE A 330 -11.01 -11.52 -8.70
N GLY A 331 -11.98 -12.41 -8.64
CA GLY A 331 -11.73 -13.81 -8.37
C GLY A 331 -13.01 -14.58 -8.22
N ASP A 332 -12.96 -15.90 -8.45
CA ASP A 332 -14.13 -16.75 -8.27
C ASP A 332 -14.60 -16.69 -6.81
N THR A 333 -15.92 -16.65 -6.63
CA THR A 333 -16.59 -16.63 -5.34
C THR A 333 -17.31 -17.95 -5.12
N ASP A 334 -17.47 -18.32 -3.85
CA ASP A 334 -18.27 -19.49 -3.47
C ASP A 334 -19.78 -19.20 -3.55
N ASP A 335 -20.14 -17.94 -3.81
CA ASP A 335 -21.52 -17.45 -3.85
C ASP A 335 -22.22 -17.83 -5.16
N ALA A 336 -23.44 -18.36 -5.05
CA ALA A 336 -24.22 -18.84 -6.20
C ALA A 336 -24.71 -17.73 -7.15
N ASP A 337 -24.61 -16.46 -6.73
CA ASP A 337 -25.12 -15.30 -7.47
C ASP A 337 -24.21 -14.89 -8.65
N GLY A 338 -23.06 -15.55 -8.83
CA GLY A 338 -22.14 -15.32 -9.94
C GLY A 338 -21.38 -13.98 -9.86
N GLN A 339 -21.47 -13.28 -8.72
CA GLN A 339 -20.77 -12.04 -8.48
C GLN A 339 -19.32 -12.33 -8.08
N ASN A 340 -18.36 -11.96 -8.95
CA ASN A 340 -16.94 -12.29 -8.81
C ASN A 340 -16.02 -11.06 -8.89
N MET A 341 -16.62 -9.86 -8.86
CA MET A 341 -15.88 -8.61 -8.93
C MET A 341 -16.50 -7.54 -8.03
N SER A 342 -15.65 -6.84 -7.31
CA SER A 342 -16.02 -5.66 -6.51
C SER A 342 -14.85 -4.69 -6.49
N TRP A 343 -15.11 -3.42 -6.15
CA TRP A 343 -14.04 -2.48 -5.85
C TRP A 343 -14.23 -1.84 -4.49
N PHE A 344 -13.11 -1.58 -3.85
CA PHE A 344 -13.00 -0.92 -2.56
C PHE A 344 -12.69 0.55 -2.78
N ASP A 345 -13.44 1.40 -2.08
CA ASP A 345 -13.14 2.82 -1.92
C ASP A 345 -12.32 3.05 -0.65
N PRO A 346 -11.01 3.37 -0.77
CA PRO A 346 -10.19 3.76 0.38
C PRO A 346 -10.77 4.93 1.18
N MET A 347 -11.51 5.82 0.51
CA MET A 347 -12.13 6.99 1.10
C MET A 347 -13.16 6.61 2.15
N TRP A 348 -14.11 5.75 1.77
CA TRP A 348 -15.28 5.45 2.57
C TRP A 348 -15.08 4.18 3.39
N ASN A 349 -13.96 3.47 3.19
CA ASN A 349 -13.71 2.14 3.71
C ASN A 349 -14.89 1.20 3.37
N GLN A 350 -15.32 1.21 2.11
CA GLN A 350 -16.51 0.52 1.65
C GLN A 350 -16.26 -0.16 0.32
N TRP A 351 -16.90 -1.31 0.14
CA TRP A 351 -16.90 -2.07 -1.11
C TRP A 351 -18.16 -1.80 -1.91
N THR A 352 -18.03 -1.85 -3.24
CA THR A 352 -19.13 -1.72 -4.20
C THR A 352 -19.03 -2.81 -5.24
N ALA A 353 -20.14 -3.51 -5.50
CA ALA A 353 -20.22 -4.51 -6.57
C ALA A 353 -20.19 -3.82 -7.94
N VAL A 354 -19.58 -4.50 -8.93
CA VAL A 354 -19.50 -4.06 -10.33
C VAL A 354 -19.90 -5.20 -11.26
N ALA A 355 -19.95 -4.96 -12.57
CA ALA A 355 -20.31 -5.99 -13.53
C ALA A 355 -19.42 -7.23 -13.37
N ALA A 356 -20.05 -8.35 -13.02
CA ALA A 356 -19.38 -9.62 -12.87
C ALA A 356 -18.75 -10.06 -14.20
N PHE A 357 -17.61 -10.75 -14.09
CA PHE A 357 -17.01 -11.40 -15.22
C PHE A 357 -17.92 -12.56 -15.70
N PRO A 358 -18.29 -12.64 -16.99
CA PRO A 358 -19.37 -13.54 -17.45
C PRO A 358 -19.07 -15.05 -17.43
N GLU A 359 -17.81 -15.43 -17.22
CA GLU A 359 -17.34 -16.82 -17.29
C GLU A 359 -16.67 -17.20 -15.95
N HIS A 360 -16.51 -18.49 -15.67
CA HIS A 360 -15.70 -18.93 -14.52
C HIS A 360 -14.22 -18.68 -14.80
N LEU A 361 -13.52 -18.03 -13.89
CA LEU A 361 -12.10 -17.67 -14.07
C LEU A 361 -11.19 -18.90 -13.96
N GLY A 362 -11.57 -19.85 -13.10
CA GLY A 362 -10.81 -21.07 -12.89
C GLY A 362 -9.43 -20.79 -12.32
N TYR A 363 -8.49 -21.67 -12.62
CA TYR A 363 -7.23 -21.77 -11.88
C TYR A 363 -6.06 -20.97 -12.46
N ASN A 364 -6.18 -20.43 -13.68
CA ASN A 364 -5.08 -19.87 -14.45
C ASN A 364 -5.47 -18.56 -15.15
N PHE A 365 -5.83 -17.54 -14.36
CA PHE A 365 -6.08 -16.19 -14.85
C PHE A 365 -5.06 -15.22 -14.26
N HIS A 366 -4.74 -14.18 -15.03
CA HIS A 366 -3.94 -13.05 -14.56
C HIS A 366 -4.61 -11.75 -14.98
N THR A 367 -4.44 -10.73 -14.14
CA THR A 367 -4.95 -9.41 -14.41
C THR A 367 -3.81 -8.41 -14.61
N ALA A 368 -4.10 -7.36 -15.37
CA ALA A 368 -3.22 -6.22 -15.52
C ALA A 368 -4.04 -4.94 -15.61
N SER A 369 -3.63 -3.91 -14.90
CA SER A 369 -4.27 -2.60 -14.89
C SER A 369 -3.46 -1.59 -15.71
N ILE A 370 -4.13 -0.90 -16.64
CA ILE A 370 -3.55 0.18 -17.45
C ILE A 370 -4.58 1.29 -17.62
N ASP A 371 -4.18 2.51 -17.25
CA ASP A 371 -5.05 3.69 -17.27
C ASP A 371 -6.37 3.40 -16.52
N GLN A 372 -7.50 3.47 -17.21
CA GLN A 372 -8.85 3.21 -16.67
C GLN A 372 -9.34 1.77 -16.89
N TYR A 373 -8.51 0.90 -17.45
CA TYR A 373 -8.91 -0.44 -17.88
C TYR A 373 -8.25 -1.53 -17.05
N ILE A 374 -9.01 -2.58 -16.78
CA ILE A 374 -8.48 -3.83 -16.23
C ILE A 374 -8.55 -4.89 -17.32
N TYR A 375 -7.43 -5.54 -17.56
CA TYR A 375 -7.29 -6.59 -18.55
C TYR A 375 -7.23 -7.92 -17.84
N LEU A 376 -8.02 -8.88 -18.33
CA LEU A 376 -8.09 -10.22 -17.79
C LEU A 376 -7.66 -11.21 -18.86
N ILE A 377 -6.61 -11.96 -18.57
CA ILE A 377 -5.98 -12.89 -19.51
C ILE A 377 -6.02 -14.28 -18.92
N THR A 378 -6.57 -15.22 -19.67
CA THR A 378 -6.53 -16.65 -19.42
C THR A 378 -5.99 -17.38 -20.64
N SER A 379 -5.82 -18.70 -20.54
CA SER A 379 -5.55 -19.58 -21.69
C SER A 379 -6.59 -19.42 -22.82
N ASP A 380 -7.85 -19.18 -22.45
CA ASP A 380 -8.99 -19.27 -23.37
C ASP A 380 -9.53 -17.91 -23.81
N VAL A 381 -9.40 -16.89 -22.96
CA VAL A 381 -10.02 -15.60 -23.20
C VAL A 381 -9.14 -14.42 -22.82
N PHE A 382 -9.29 -13.34 -23.59
CA PHE A 382 -8.70 -12.04 -23.29
C PHE A 382 -9.79 -10.98 -23.27
N TYR A 383 -10.06 -10.43 -22.08
CA TYR A 383 -11.09 -9.45 -21.84
C TYR A 383 -10.51 -8.15 -21.31
N ARG A 384 -11.28 -7.08 -21.52
CA ARG A 384 -11.02 -5.76 -20.96
C ARG A 384 -12.27 -5.26 -20.25
N PHE A 385 -12.12 -4.89 -19.00
CA PHE A 385 -13.11 -4.19 -18.20
C PHE A 385 -12.83 -2.69 -18.22
N ASP A 386 -13.86 -1.89 -18.47
CA ASP A 386 -13.80 -0.43 -18.41
C ASP A 386 -14.40 0.06 -17.10
N THR A 387 -13.55 0.60 -16.23
CA THR A 387 -13.94 1.08 -14.89
C THR A 387 -14.88 2.28 -14.91
N THR A 388 -15.00 2.98 -16.05
CA THR A 388 -15.86 4.16 -16.17
C THR A 388 -17.27 3.81 -16.63
N THR A 389 -17.40 2.81 -17.49
CA THR A 389 -18.69 2.36 -18.04
C THR A 389 -19.23 1.14 -17.33
N ASP A 390 -18.44 0.48 -16.48
CA ASP A 390 -18.79 -0.75 -15.78
C ASP A 390 -19.18 -1.88 -16.76
N GLN A 391 -18.34 -2.08 -17.78
CA GLN A 391 -18.62 -3.03 -18.87
C GLN A 391 -17.41 -3.87 -19.23
N TRP A 392 -17.66 -5.16 -19.49
CA TRP A 392 -16.70 -6.10 -20.05
C TRP A 392 -16.76 -6.11 -21.57
N ARG A 393 -15.59 -6.17 -22.21
CA ARG A 393 -15.45 -6.36 -23.65
C ARG A 393 -14.44 -7.46 -23.94
N LYS A 394 -14.86 -8.47 -24.70
CA LYS A 394 -13.95 -9.48 -25.24
C LYS A 394 -13.06 -8.85 -26.32
N LEU A 395 -11.74 -8.98 -26.17
CA LEU A 395 -10.76 -8.48 -27.14
C LEU A 395 -10.36 -9.57 -28.13
N SER A 396 -10.05 -10.77 -27.62
CA SER A 396 -9.69 -11.92 -28.44
C SER A 396 -9.94 -13.24 -27.71
N THR A 397 -9.72 -14.35 -28.40
CA THR A 397 -9.42 -15.61 -27.71
C THR A 397 -8.08 -15.49 -26.98
N GLY A 398 -7.89 -16.26 -25.91
CA GLY A 398 -6.62 -16.36 -25.18
C GLY A 398 -5.52 -16.99 -26.04
N THR A 399 -4.39 -17.27 -25.41
CA THR A 399 -3.18 -17.79 -26.07
C THR A 399 -3.32 -19.25 -26.54
N LYS A 400 -4.36 -19.97 -26.08
CA LYS A 400 -4.57 -21.41 -26.27
C LYS A 400 -3.38 -22.26 -25.80
N ASN A 401 -2.64 -21.76 -24.81
CA ASN A 401 -1.57 -22.49 -24.17
C ASN A 401 -2.09 -23.11 -22.87
N ASP A 402 -1.91 -24.42 -22.72
CA ASP A 402 -2.38 -25.17 -21.55
C ASP A 402 -1.44 -25.00 -20.33
N LYS A 403 -0.28 -24.36 -20.52
CA LYS A 403 0.68 -24.07 -19.45
C LYS A 403 0.15 -22.99 -18.50
N ARG A 404 0.71 -22.94 -17.29
CA ARG A 404 0.42 -21.89 -16.31
C ARG A 404 0.97 -20.54 -16.79
N ILE A 405 0.17 -19.48 -16.68
CA ILE A 405 0.64 -18.10 -16.79
C ILE A 405 1.40 -17.76 -15.50
N ILE A 406 2.58 -17.18 -15.62
CA ILE A 406 3.39 -16.72 -14.47
C ILE A 406 3.24 -15.22 -14.25
N GLY A 407 2.94 -14.48 -15.32
CA GLY A 407 2.62 -13.09 -15.22
C GLY A 407 2.30 -12.47 -16.56
N VAL A 408 1.68 -11.30 -16.45
CA VAL A 408 1.33 -10.45 -17.58
C VAL A 408 2.10 -9.15 -17.43
N TRP A 409 2.66 -8.70 -18.54
CA TRP A 409 3.29 -7.40 -18.63
C TRP A 409 2.67 -6.59 -19.77
N ALA A 410 2.47 -5.31 -19.54
CA ALA A 410 1.98 -4.42 -20.56
C ALA A 410 2.90 -3.22 -20.75
N HIS A 411 3.21 -2.93 -22.00
CA HIS A 411 4.13 -1.86 -22.39
C HIS A 411 3.74 -1.29 -23.76
N GLU A 412 3.66 0.03 -23.86
CA GLU A 412 3.31 0.75 -25.10
C GLU A 412 2.10 0.16 -25.85
N GLY A 413 1.08 -0.30 -25.12
CA GLY A 413 -0.14 -0.87 -25.68
C GLY A 413 -0.04 -2.33 -26.18
N LYS A 414 1.10 -2.99 -25.98
CA LYS A 414 1.28 -4.44 -26.17
C LYS A 414 1.14 -5.17 -24.84
N PHE A 415 0.60 -6.39 -24.89
CA PHE A 415 0.52 -7.28 -23.74
C PHE A 415 1.42 -8.49 -23.98
N PHE A 416 2.24 -8.80 -22.99
CA PHE A 416 3.14 -9.93 -22.95
C PHE A 416 2.62 -10.88 -21.88
N CYS A 417 2.26 -12.09 -22.27
CA CYS A 417 1.83 -13.15 -21.38
C CYS A 417 2.96 -14.18 -21.30
N ILE A 418 3.52 -14.35 -20.11
CA ILE A 418 4.69 -15.20 -19.89
C ILE A 418 4.23 -16.48 -19.20
N TYR A 419 4.53 -17.61 -19.82
CA TYR A 419 4.18 -18.94 -19.32
C TYR A 419 5.34 -19.64 -18.64
N GLU A 420 4.99 -20.66 -17.87
CA GLU A 420 5.93 -21.66 -17.36
C GLU A 420 6.79 -22.24 -18.50
N TYR A 421 8.11 -22.31 -18.30
CA TYR A 421 9.09 -22.75 -19.29
C TYR A 421 9.30 -21.84 -20.52
N HIS A 422 9.19 -20.52 -20.34
CA HIS A 422 9.70 -19.47 -21.25
C HIS A 422 8.91 -19.17 -22.52
N ASP A 423 7.69 -19.67 -22.68
CA ASP A 423 6.86 -19.23 -23.80
C ASP A 423 6.34 -17.81 -23.50
N VAL A 424 6.71 -16.85 -24.34
CA VAL A 424 6.23 -15.47 -24.25
C VAL A 424 5.26 -15.23 -25.39
N TYR A 425 4.00 -14.97 -25.06
CA TYR A 425 2.98 -14.60 -26.05
C TYR A 425 2.77 -13.10 -26.04
N VAL A 426 2.80 -12.47 -27.22
CA VAL A 426 2.55 -11.05 -27.38
C VAL A 426 1.23 -10.83 -28.10
N TYR A 427 0.35 -10.04 -27.49
CA TYR A 427 -0.88 -9.60 -28.12
C TYR A 427 -0.57 -8.49 -29.13
N SER A 428 -0.98 -8.70 -30.38
CA SER A 428 -0.90 -7.68 -31.41
C SER A 428 -2.24 -6.97 -31.56
N PRO A 429 -2.31 -5.65 -31.22
CA PRO A 429 -3.55 -4.88 -31.37
C PRO A 429 -4.04 -4.79 -32.83
N GLU A 430 -3.13 -4.84 -33.80
CA GLU A 430 -3.46 -4.79 -35.22
C GLU A 430 -4.25 -6.03 -35.67
N TRP A 431 -3.90 -7.21 -35.15
CA TRP A 431 -4.43 -8.51 -35.59
C TRP A 431 -5.47 -9.07 -34.62
N HIS A 432 -5.64 -8.43 -33.45
CA HIS A 432 -6.50 -8.90 -32.36
C HIS A 432 -6.18 -10.36 -31.97
N SER A 433 -4.89 -10.71 -31.97
CA SER A 433 -4.42 -12.07 -31.73
C SER A 433 -3.08 -12.13 -30.99
N TRP A 434 -2.87 -13.24 -30.29
CA TRP A 434 -1.61 -13.56 -29.63
C TRP A 434 -0.62 -14.22 -30.59
N HIS A 435 0.66 -13.87 -30.48
CA HIS A 435 1.76 -14.46 -31.22
C HIS A 435 2.86 -14.93 -30.27
N LEU A 436 3.41 -16.12 -30.49
CA LEU A 436 4.57 -16.59 -29.75
C LEU A 436 5.79 -15.77 -30.17
N GLU A 437 6.46 -15.16 -29.20
CA GLU A 437 7.77 -14.54 -29.38
C GLU A 437 8.83 -15.44 -28.74
N GLU A 438 9.77 -15.92 -29.56
CA GLU A 438 10.89 -16.73 -29.08
C GLU A 438 11.88 -15.87 -28.27
N PRO A 439 12.15 -16.19 -26.99
CA PRO A 439 13.14 -15.48 -26.21
C PRO A 439 14.53 -15.70 -26.83
N LYS A 440 15.16 -14.62 -27.33
CA LYS A 440 16.48 -14.69 -27.98
C LYS A 440 17.60 -14.58 -26.96
N GLY A 441 17.81 -15.63 -26.19
CA GLY A 441 18.99 -15.81 -25.35
C GLY A 441 18.65 -15.92 -23.87
N ILE A 442 19.26 -16.95 -23.27
CA ILE A 442 19.08 -17.50 -21.93
C ILE A 442 17.82 -18.37 -21.82
N ARG A 443 18.04 -19.69 -21.67
CA ARG A 443 17.05 -20.62 -21.10
C ARG A 443 16.89 -20.15 -19.65
N MET A 444 15.76 -19.55 -19.32
CA MET A 444 15.60 -19.05 -17.96
C MET A 444 15.43 -20.25 -17.02
N PRO A 445 15.71 -20.15 -15.73
CA PRO A 445 15.25 -21.14 -14.77
C PRO A 445 13.73 -21.04 -14.59
N LEU A 446 13.14 -21.89 -13.74
CA LEU A 446 11.73 -21.77 -13.37
C LEU A 446 11.43 -20.37 -12.83
N VAL A 447 10.63 -19.58 -13.56
CA VAL A 447 10.21 -18.24 -13.14
C VAL A 447 9.09 -18.42 -12.12
N GLN A 448 9.27 -17.90 -10.92
CA GLN A 448 8.28 -18.01 -9.85
C GLN A 448 7.29 -16.84 -9.87
N GLN A 449 7.77 -15.64 -10.23
CA GLN A 449 6.96 -14.43 -10.27
C GLN A 449 7.58 -13.33 -11.14
N LEU A 450 6.73 -12.44 -11.64
CA LEU A 450 7.09 -11.23 -12.36
C LEU A 450 6.61 -9.98 -11.60
N PHE A 451 7.43 -8.94 -11.57
CA PHE A 451 7.06 -7.64 -11.02
C PHE A 451 7.77 -6.49 -11.75
N ARG A 452 7.30 -5.26 -11.53
CA ARG A 452 7.87 -4.07 -12.17
C ARG A 452 8.82 -3.37 -11.21
N TYR A 453 9.94 -2.84 -11.70
CA TYR A 453 10.80 -1.93 -10.92
C TYR A 453 11.45 -0.91 -11.84
N LYS A 454 11.34 0.39 -11.52
CA LYS A 454 11.86 1.50 -12.35
C LYS A 454 11.46 1.42 -13.84
N GLY A 455 10.23 1.00 -14.10
CA GLY A 455 9.69 0.89 -15.47
C GLY A 455 10.17 -0.33 -16.27
N GLN A 456 10.93 -1.24 -15.64
CA GLN A 456 11.42 -2.47 -16.28
C GLN A 456 10.76 -3.69 -15.65
N LEU A 457 10.64 -4.76 -16.45
CA LEU A 457 10.11 -6.04 -15.99
C LEU A 457 11.23 -6.84 -15.34
N HIS A 458 10.98 -7.28 -14.12
CA HIS A 458 11.87 -8.12 -13.35
C HIS A 458 11.22 -9.48 -13.10
N ALA A 459 12.03 -10.53 -13.16
CA ALA A 459 11.64 -11.90 -12.88
C ALA A 459 12.38 -12.42 -11.66
N VAL A 460 11.63 -13.09 -10.78
CA VAL A 460 12.18 -13.89 -9.70
C VAL A 460 12.32 -15.31 -10.21
N THR A 461 13.54 -15.81 -10.27
CA THR A 461 13.87 -17.14 -10.78
C THR A 461 14.56 -17.98 -9.69
N THR A 462 14.37 -19.29 -9.75
CA THR A 462 15.07 -20.27 -8.91
C THR A 462 16.03 -21.06 -9.78
N GLU A 463 17.33 -21.03 -9.47
CA GLU A 463 18.33 -21.76 -10.25
C GLU A 463 18.11 -23.27 -10.11
N ASP A 464 17.81 -23.96 -11.23
CA ASP A 464 17.89 -25.42 -11.29
C ASP A 464 19.36 -25.81 -11.08
N ILE A 465 19.69 -26.39 -9.92
CA ILE A 465 20.98 -27.06 -9.77
C ILE A 465 20.90 -28.30 -10.66
N ASP A 466 21.64 -28.30 -11.78
CA ASP A 466 21.66 -29.36 -12.79
C ASP A 466 21.54 -30.77 -12.18
N GLU A 467 20.51 -31.51 -12.63
CA GLU A 467 20.24 -32.94 -12.35
C GLU A 467 21.32 -33.86 -12.95
N THR A 468 22.58 -33.74 -12.53
CA THR A 468 23.59 -34.73 -12.86
C THR A 468 24.18 -35.35 -11.60
N GLU A 469 23.64 -36.53 -11.30
CA GLU A 469 24.15 -37.56 -10.40
C GLU A 469 23.77 -37.44 -8.91
N LEU A 470 22.78 -38.23 -8.45
CA LEU A 470 22.95 -39.37 -7.51
C LEU A 470 21.70 -39.66 -6.65
N ASP A 471 21.43 -40.97 -6.48
CA ASP A 471 20.51 -41.63 -5.54
C ASP A 471 20.84 -41.37 -4.04
N HIS A 472 21.17 -40.15 -3.66
CA HIS A 472 21.42 -39.78 -2.28
C HIS A 472 20.63 -38.53 -1.91
N ILE A 473 19.72 -38.69 -0.95
CA ILE A 473 18.96 -37.63 -0.29
C ILE A 473 19.91 -36.50 0.10
N GLN A 474 19.88 -35.41 -0.67
CA GLN A 474 20.61 -34.19 -0.35
C GLN A 474 19.75 -33.34 0.60
N ILE A 475 20.31 -33.07 1.77
CA ILE A 475 19.76 -32.12 2.74
C ILE A 475 19.98 -30.71 2.15
N TYR A 476 18.87 -30.02 1.88
CA TYR A 476 18.80 -28.66 1.35
C TYR A 476 19.67 -27.70 2.20
N ARG A 477 20.66 -27.05 1.57
CA ARG A 477 21.40 -25.92 2.14
C ARG A 477 21.17 -24.70 1.26
N GLN A 478 20.44 -23.72 1.80
CA GLN A 478 20.35 -22.31 1.39
C GLN A 478 20.01 -22.04 -0.08
N GLY A 479 18.73 -21.77 -0.35
CA GLY A 479 18.20 -21.36 -1.65
C GLY A 479 18.74 -19.99 -2.10
N GLU A 480 19.49 -20.00 -3.19
CA GLU A 480 19.86 -18.78 -3.92
C GLU A 480 18.67 -18.37 -4.82
N MET A 481 18.14 -17.15 -4.65
CA MET A 481 17.16 -16.58 -5.60
C MET A 481 17.85 -15.62 -6.55
N THR A 482 17.55 -15.74 -7.83
CA THR A 482 18.09 -14.87 -8.87
C THR A 482 17.06 -13.84 -9.32
N LEU A 483 17.50 -12.59 -9.43
CA LEU A 483 16.71 -11.50 -9.99
C LEU A 483 17.20 -11.22 -11.40
N ASP A 484 16.32 -11.40 -12.39
CA ASP A 484 16.60 -11.12 -13.79
C ASP A 484 15.79 -9.90 -14.27
N LYS A 485 16.29 -9.17 -15.28
CA LYS A 485 15.62 -8.00 -15.86
C LYS A 485 15.50 -8.08 -17.38
N TRP A 486 14.36 -7.64 -17.92
CA TRP A 486 14.10 -7.48 -19.34
C TRP A 486 14.14 -6.01 -19.75
N THR A 487 14.81 -5.68 -20.87
CA THR A 487 14.91 -4.31 -21.39
C THR A 487 14.52 -4.21 -22.86
N GLU A 488 13.69 -3.23 -23.20
CA GLU A 488 13.18 -3.02 -24.55
C GLU A 488 14.18 -2.33 -25.50
N ASP A 489 15.00 -1.38 -25.02
CA ASP A 489 16.01 -0.73 -25.88
C ASP A 489 17.09 -1.71 -26.42
N VAL A 490 17.16 -2.91 -25.85
CA VAL A 490 18.05 -4.02 -26.23
C VAL A 490 17.25 -5.27 -26.65
N CYS A 491 15.96 -5.06 -26.94
CA CYS A 491 14.85 -5.99 -27.19
C CYS A 491 15.24 -7.45 -27.47
N ARG A 492 14.78 -8.33 -26.56
CA ARG A 492 14.72 -9.82 -26.61
C ARG A 492 15.70 -10.59 -25.73
N LYS A 493 16.36 -9.95 -24.77
CA LYS A 493 17.27 -10.64 -23.83
C LYS A 493 16.95 -10.34 -22.38
N TRP A 494 17.05 -11.37 -21.57
CA TRP A 494 17.09 -11.27 -20.12
C TRP A 494 18.53 -11.10 -19.65
N TYR A 495 18.69 -10.38 -18.54
CA TYR A 495 19.99 -10.18 -17.90
C TYR A 495 19.89 -10.54 -16.43
N HIS A 496 20.84 -11.35 -15.96
CA HIS A 496 21.04 -11.56 -14.54
C HIS A 496 21.46 -10.24 -13.89
N VAL A 497 20.69 -9.82 -12.88
CA VAL A 497 20.95 -8.61 -12.11
C VAL A 497 21.71 -8.97 -10.85
N GLN A 498 21.21 -9.96 -10.10
CA GLN A 498 21.77 -10.29 -8.79
C GLN A 498 21.25 -11.64 -8.25
N THR A 499 22.09 -12.29 -7.46
CA THR A 499 21.72 -13.42 -6.59
C THR A 499 21.53 -12.93 -5.16
N ILE A 500 20.43 -13.34 -4.52
CA ILE A 500 20.11 -13.02 -3.13
C ILE A 500 20.17 -14.33 -2.33
N ARG A 501 21.07 -14.38 -1.34
CA ARG A 501 21.47 -15.61 -0.64
C ARG A 501 20.76 -15.87 0.69
N SER A 502 19.74 -15.08 1.02
CA SER A 502 19.13 -15.07 2.36
C SER A 502 17.61 -15.30 2.31
N PHE A 503 17.15 -16.11 1.36
CA PHE A 503 15.76 -16.51 1.30
C PHE A 503 15.60 -17.90 1.91
N TRP A 504 14.71 -18.00 2.90
CA TRP A 504 14.30 -19.28 3.45
C TRP A 504 13.18 -19.80 2.55
N PHE A 505 13.49 -20.82 1.77
CA PHE A 505 12.52 -21.58 0.98
C PHE A 505 12.58 -23.04 1.45
N CYS A 506 11.42 -23.68 1.55
CA CYS A 506 11.36 -25.12 1.77
C CYS A 506 11.10 -25.80 0.43
N GLU A 507 12.13 -26.46 -0.10
CA GLU A 507 11.98 -27.34 -1.25
C GLU A 507 11.72 -28.76 -0.73
N SER A 508 10.51 -29.30 -0.93
CA SER A 508 10.22 -30.70 -0.61
C SER A 508 10.46 -31.59 -1.82
N SER A 509 11.39 -32.54 -1.70
CA SER A 509 11.68 -33.55 -2.74
C SER A 509 10.65 -34.67 -2.84
N THR A 510 9.56 -34.63 -2.05
CA THR A 510 8.47 -35.61 -2.10
C THR A 510 7.12 -34.95 -1.86
N GLY A 511 6.27 -34.93 -2.89
CA GLY A 511 4.84 -34.60 -2.76
C GLY A 511 4.47 -33.16 -3.09
N TYR A 512 3.63 -33.00 -4.12
CA TYR A 512 2.87 -31.82 -4.55
C TYR A 512 3.18 -30.51 -3.81
N MET A 513 3.87 -29.59 -4.49
CA MET A 513 3.86 -28.16 -4.14
C MET A 513 2.42 -27.74 -3.86
N ILE A 514 2.10 -27.39 -2.63
CA ILE A 514 0.98 -26.48 -2.38
C ILE A 514 1.51 -25.13 -2.86
N TRP A 515 0.88 -24.67 -3.95
CA TRP A 515 1.24 -23.58 -4.84
C TRP A 515 1.35 -22.24 -4.10
N ASN A 516 2.43 -22.01 -3.37
CA ASN A 516 2.70 -20.74 -2.72
C ASN A 516 3.33 -19.78 -3.73
N THR A 517 2.51 -18.89 -4.28
CA THR A 517 2.99 -17.68 -4.95
C THR A 517 3.90 -16.93 -3.98
N ILE A 518 5.17 -16.77 -4.34
CA ILE A 518 5.96 -15.67 -3.80
C ILE A 518 5.14 -14.40 -4.10
N ASN A 519 4.91 -13.54 -3.11
CA ASN A 519 4.30 -12.23 -3.33
C ASN A 519 5.41 -11.20 -3.28
N CYS A 520 5.98 -10.90 -4.43
CA CYS A 520 7.04 -9.94 -4.65
C CYS A 520 6.49 -8.78 -5.50
N PHE A 521 6.61 -7.56 -5.00
CA PHE A 521 6.17 -6.36 -5.72
C PHE A 521 7.04 -5.17 -5.36
N ASN A 522 6.99 -4.14 -6.19
CA ASN A 522 7.63 -2.87 -5.87
C ASN A 522 6.67 -1.96 -5.10
N ALA A 523 7.18 -1.33 -4.05
CA ALA A 523 6.42 -0.33 -3.30
C ALA A 523 7.30 0.85 -2.91
N ARG A 524 6.66 2.00 -2.71
CA ARG A 524 7.31 3.20 -2.18
C ARG A 524 7.36 3.10 -0.66
N LEU A 525 8.56 3.01 -0.12
CA LEU A 525 8.86 2.82 1.30
C LEU A 525 9.82 3.89 1.83
N PHE A 526 9.87 4.04 3.15
CA PHE A 526 10.72 5.01 3.84
C PHE A 526 11.73 4.26 4.73
N PRO A 527 12.99 4.08 4.32
CA PRO A 527 14.03 3.44 5.11
C PRO A 527 14.13 3.92 6.56
N SER A 528 13.89 5.20 6.82
CA SER A 528 13.86 5.80 8.16
C SER A 528 12.71 5.33 9.06
N ARG A 529 11.66 4.74 8.48
CA ARG A 529 10.48 4.19 9.18
C ARG A 529 10.52 2.67 9.31
N LEU A 530 11.44 2.02 8.59
CA LEU A 530 11.61 0.58 8.65
C LEU A 530 12.55 0.21 9.80
N ASN A 531 12.35 -0.99 10.34
CA ASN A 531 13.29 -1.51 11.32
C ASN A 531 14.58 -1.87 10.59
N ALA A 532 15.73 -1.41 11.11
CA ALA A 532 17.04 -1.83 10.63
C ALA A 532 17.11 -3.35 10.76
N GLY A 533 17.05 -4.06 9.63
CA GLY A 533 17.21 -5.50 9.63
C GLY A 533 18.65 -5.82 10.00
N GLN A 534 18.90 -6.24 11.24
CA GLN A 534 20.00 -7.16 11.50
C GLN A 534 19.63 -8.51 10.89
N LEU A 535 19.59 -8.59 9.57
CA LEU A 535 19.98 -9.79 8.85
C LEU A 535 21.43 -9.51 8.46
N GLN A 536 22.34 -9.64 9.44
CA GLN A 536 23.75 -9.68 9.13
C GLN A 536 23.93 -10.83 8.15
N LEU A 537 24.36 -10.48 6.94
CA LEU A 537 25.07 -11.39 6.06
C LEU A 537 26.35 -11.77 6.82
N ASP A 538 26.26 -12.75 7.72
CA ASP A 538 27.44 -13.43 8.21
C ASP A 538 28.03 -14.12 6.99
N ALA A 539 29.00 -13.44 6.38
CA ALA A 539 29.99 -14.05 5.55
C ALA A 539 30.71 -15.06 6.44
N HIS A 540 30.18 -16.28 6.53
CA HIS A 540 30.91 -17.37 7.13
C HIS A 540 32.17 -17.57 6.30
N ASP A 541 33.29 -17.33 6.98
CA ASP A 541 34.64 -17.44 6.51
C ASP A 541 34.84 -18.66 5.59
N SER A 542 35.57 -18.40 4.52
CA SER A 542 36.35 -19.39 3.78
C SER A 542 36.79 -20.53 4.71
N HIS A 543 36.36 -21.74 4.38
CA HIS A 543 36.92 -22.97 4.97
C HIS A 543 38.45 -22.85 5.03
N PRO A 544 39.08 -23.08 6.20
CA PRO A 544 40.51 -23.22 6.24
C PRO A 544 40.85 -24.45 5.39
N SER A 545 41.65 -24.23 4.36
CA SER A 545 42.33 -25.27 3.60
C SER A 545 42.89 -26.29 4.58
N SER A 546 42.35 -27.51 4.55
CA SER A 546 42.97 -28.66 5.21
C SER A 546 44.35 -28.84 4.59
N SER A 547 45.38 -28.48 5.35
CA SER A 547 46.76 -28.82 5.06
C SER A 547 46.89 -30.34 5.07
N GLU A 548 47.32 -30.87 3.94
CA GLU A 548 48.00 -32.16 3.85
C GLU A 548 49.16 -32.20 4.85
N SER A 549 49.22 -33.26 5.66
CA SER A 549 50.47 -33.87 6.10
C SER A 549 50.19 -35.28 6.60
N ASP A 550 50.77 -36.23 5.86
CA ASP A 550 51.17 -37.61 6.18
C ASP A 550 50.85 -38.22 7.56
#